data_AF-A0A2T4Y9F1-F1
#
_entry.id   AF-A0A2T4Y9F1-F1
#
_cell.length_a   1.000
_cell.length_b   1.000
_cell.length_c   1.000
_cell.angle_alpha   90.00
_cell.angle_beta   90.00
_cell.angle_gamma   90.00
#
_symmetry.space_group_name_H-M   'P 1'
#
loop_
_entity.id
_entity.type
_entity.pdbx_description
1 polymer ?
#
loop_
_entity_poly.entity_id
_entity_poly.type
_entity_poly.pdbx_seq_one_letter_code
_entity_poly.pdbx_strand_id
1 'polypeptide(L)'
;MIAFIDDHRQVHGVEPICKVLPIAPSTYHAYVAKRADPEKLSVRAKRDIALQPEIARVFAENFEVYGVRKVWRQMVRERFVWIARTIAHRQTIVDDIVAMSERIAAEPDAPSSSAH
;
A
#
# COMPACT_ATOMS: atom_id res chain seq x y z
N MET A 1 7.08 4.83 12.23
CA MET A 1 7.35 3.93 13.38
C MET A 1 7.90 2.59 12.93
N ILE A 2 7.19 1.84 12.09
CA ILE A 2 7.66 0.56 11.56
C ILE A 2 8.91 0.73 10.68
N ALA A 3 8.94 1.74 9.80
CA ALA A 3 10.12 2.05 8.98
C ALA A 3 11.39 2.23 9.83
N PHE A 4 11.30 2.95 10.95
CA PHE A 4 12.42 3.10 11.89
C PHE A 4 12.90 1.76 12.45
N ILE A 5 11.99 0.84 12.78
CA ILE A 5 12.34 -0.52 13.21
C ILE A 5 13.01 -1.28 12.07
N ASP A 6 12.47 -1.19 10.84
CA ASP A 6 13.03 -1.83 9.65
C ASP A 6 14.48 -1.37 9.39
N ASP A 7 14.76 -0.08 9.55
CA ASP A 7 16.07 0.53 9.29
C ASP A 7 17.14 0.10 10.33
N HIS A 8 16.73 -0.13 11.58
CA HIS A 8 17.65 -0.33 12.70
C HIS A 8 17.70 -1.77 13.23
N ARG A 9 16.76 -2.65 12.83
CA ARG A 9 16.68 -4.04 13.33
C ARG A 9 17.92 -4.87 13.04
N GLN A 10 18.68 -4.56 11.98
CA GLN A 10 19.92 -5.28 11.64
C GLN A 10 21.03 -5.03 12.66
N VAL A 11 21.05 -3.82 13.25
CA VAL A 11 22.09 -3.40 14.19
C VAL A 11 21.69 -3.71 15.64
N HIS A 12 20.43 -3.45 15.99
CA HIS A 12 19.97 -3.49 17.38
C HIS A 12 19.02 -4.65 17.70
N GLY A 13 18.54 -5.39 16.69
CA GLY A 13 17.46 -6.35 16.87
C GLY A 13 16.10 -5.67 17.08
N VAL A 14 15.01 -6.42 16.90
CA VAL A 14 13.65 -5.87 16.98
C VAL A 14 13.22 -5.61 18.43
N GLU A 15 13.50 -6.56 19.33
CA GLU A 15 13.04 -6.49 20.73
C GLU A 15 13.57 -5.27 21.50
N PRO A 16 14.87 -4.90 21.41
CA PRO A 16 15.37 -3.71 22.08
C PRO A 16 14.72 -2.42 21.57
N ILE A 17 14.48 -2.31 20.26
CA ILE A 17 13.82 -1.14 19.65
C ILE A 17 12.35 -1.07 20.08
N CYS A 18 11.64 -2.20 20.04
CA CYS A 18 10.25 -2.31 20.47
C CYS A 18 10.04 -1.88 21.94
N LYS A 19 11.02 -2.17 22.81
CA LYS A 19 11.02 -1.75 24.22
C LYS A 19 11.10 -0.22 24.39
N VAL A 20 11.89 0.45 23.55
CA VAL A 20 12.06 1.92 23.59
C VAL A 20 10.88 2.65 22.94
N LEU A 21 10.27 2.05 21.91
CA LEU A 21 9.12 2.61 21.18
C LEU A 21 7.75 2.21 21.74
N PRO A 22 7.67 1.81 23.02
CA PRO A 22 6.66 0.92 23.61
C PRO A 22 5.68 0.22 22.64
N ILE A 23 6.20 -0.64 21.74
CA ILE A 23 5.37 -1.54 20.92
C ILE A 23 5.66 -2.99 21.33
N ALA A 24 4.65 -3.84 21.35
CA ALA A 24 4.88 -5.28 21.46
C ALA A 24 5.60 -5.83 20.21
N PRO A 25 6.67 -6.64 20.36
CA PRO A 25 7.35 -7.29 19.23
C PRO A 25 6.41 -8.12 18.35
N SER A 26 5.40 -8.76 18.95
CA SER A 26 4.36 -9.51 18.25
C SER A 26 3.56 -8.64 17.27
N THR A 27 3.33 -7.35 17.59
CA THR A 27 2.68 -6.40 16.69
C THR A 27 3.54 -6.11 15.47
N TYR A 28 4.85 -5.95 15.65
CA TYR A 28 5.79 -5.78 14.53
C TYR A 28 5.83 -7.03 13.64
N HIS A 29 5.98 -8.22 14.23
CA HIS A 29 6.00 -9.46 13.45
C HIS A 29 4.68 -9.73 12.72
N ALA A 30 3.53 -9.43 13.35
CA ALA A 30 2.23 -9.52 12.71
C ALA A 30 2.11 -8.55 11.52
N TYR A 31 2.69 -7.36 11.62
CA TYR A 31 2.76 -6.42 10.51
C TYR A 31 3.64 -6.95 9.37
N VAL A 32 4.85 -7.44 9.67
CA VAL A 32 5.76 -8.01 8.67
C VAL A 32 5.11 -9.21 7.97
N ALA A 33 4.45 -10.09 8.72
CA ALA A 33 3.74 -11.24 8.18
C ALA A 33 2.61 -10.86 7.21
N LYS A 34 1.86 -9.79 7.51
CA LYS A 34 0.81 -9.25 6.62
C LYS A 34 1.39 -8.61 5.35
N ARG A 35 2.58 -8.02 5.43
CA ARG A 35 3.27 -7.40 4.30
C ARG A 35 3.94 -8.43 3.39
N ALA A 36 4.43 -9.54 3.95
CA ALA A 36 5.07 -10.62 3.20
C ALA A 36 4.07 -11.55 2.50
N ASP A 37 2.85 -11.68 3.04
CA ASP A 37 1.86 -12.62 2.54
C ASP A 37 0.50 -11.93 2.30
N PRO A 38 0.21 -11.56 1.05
CA PRO A 38 -1.07 -10.96 0.67
C PRO A 38 -2.28 -11.83 1.04
N GLU A 39 -2.12 -13.16 1.16
CA GLU A 39 -3.23 -14.05 1.52
C GLU A 39 -3.67 -13.88 2.98
N LYS A 40 -2.76 -13.44 3.86
CA LYS A 40 -3.04 -13.14 5.27
C LYS A 40 -3.72 -11.78 5.49
N LEU A 41 -3.91 -11.01 4.42
CA LEU A 41 -4.64 -9.75 4.49
C LEU A 41 -6.13 -10.00 4.69
N SER A 42 -6.78 -9.10 5.45
CA SER A 42 -8.22 -9.12 5.57
C SER A 42 -8.88 -8.93 4.19
N VAL A 43 -10.10 -9.46 4.02
CA VAL A 43 -10.89 -9.27 2.78
C VAL A 43 -10.98 -7.80 2.37
N ARG A 44 -11.03 -6.89 3.36
CA ARG A 44 -11.02 -5.44 3.13
C ARG A 44 -9.68 -4.95 2.57
N ALA A 45 -8.57 -5.38 3.14
CA ALA A 45 -7.24 -4.96 2.68
C ALA A 45 -6.92 -5.51 1.29
N LYS A 46 -7.34 -6.75 0.98
CA LYS A 46 -7.25 -7.30 -0.39
C LYS A 46 -8.04 -6.45 -1.40
N ARG A 47 -9.25 -6.03 -1.02
CA ARG A 47 -10.08 -5.12 -1.81
C ARG A 47 -9.43 -3.75 -2.02
N ASP A 48 -8.86 -3.17 -0.97
CA ASP A 48 -8.18 -1.88 -1.05
C ASP A 48 -6.97 -1.96 -2.01
N ILE A 49 -6.19 -3.07 -1.98
CA ILE A 49 -5.09 -3.32 -2.95
C ILE A 49 -5.61 -3.40 -4.38
N ALA A 50 -6.70 -4.13 -4.62
CA ALA A 50 -7.28 -4.24 -5.96
C ALA A 50 -7.79 -2.90 -6.53
N LEU A 51 -8.08 -1.90 -5.69
CA LEU A 51 -8.47 -0.56 -6.11
C LEU A 51 -7.29 0.37 -6.44
N GLN A 52 -6.08 0.03 -6.01
CA GLN A 52 -4.91 0.89 -6.14
C GLN A 52 -4.62 1.29 -7.60
N PRO A 53 -4.68 0.36 -8.59
CA PRO A 53 -4.42 0.72 -9.99
C PRO A 53 -5.41 1.76 -10.52
N GLU A 54 -6.69 1.63 -10.16
CA GLU A 54 -7.75 2.55 -10.60
C GLU A 54 -7.61 3.93 -9.94
N ILE A 55 -7.23 3.97 -8.66
CA ILE A 55 -6.92 5.22 -7.96
C ILE A 55 -5.74 5.93 -8.61
N ALA A 56 -4.66 5.20 -8.91
CA ALA A 56 -3.46 5.73 -9.57
C ALA A 56 -3.81 6.26 -10.96
N ARG A 57 -4.60 5.52 -11.75
CA ARG A 57 -5.08 5.94 -13.07
C ARG A 57 -5.87 7.25 -12.97
N VAL A 58 -6.87 7.32 -12.09
CA VAL A 58 -7.68 8.54 -11.90
C VAL A 58 -6.81 9.72 -11.45
N PHE A 59 -5.81 9.50 -10.59
CA PHE A 59 -4.91 10.55 -10.16
C PHE A 59 -4.04 11.08 -11.31
N ALA A 60 -3.42 10.18 -12.08
CA ALA A 60 -2.58 10.51 -13.23
C ALA A 60 -3.37 11.21 -14.34
N GLU A 61 -4.58 10.71 -14.67
CA GLU A 61 -5.47 11.34 -15.66
C GLU A 61 -5.91 12.76 -15.27
N ASN A 62 -5.85 13.10 -13.98
CA ASN A 62 -6.19 14.42 -13.47
C ASN A 62 -4.94 15.25 -13.09
N PHE A 63 -3.81 14.99 -13.78
CA PHE A 63 -2.55 15.71 -13.65
C PHE A 63 -1.99 15.75 -12.22
N GLU A 64 -2.35 14.78 -11.39
CA GLU A 64 -1.89 14.69 -10.00
C GLU A 64 -2.33 15.88 -9.12
N VAL A 65 -3.22 16.75 -9.62
CA VAL A 65 -3.74 17.92 -8.90
C VAL A 65 -4.92 17.53 -7.99
N TYR A 66 -5.47 16.33 -8.18
CA TYR A 66 -6.62 15.88 -7.42
C TYR A 66 -6.20 15.30 -6.07
N GLY A 67 -6.52 16.04 -5.00
CA GLY A 67 -6.50 15.46 -3.65
C GLY A 67 -7.56 14.36 -3.47
N VAL A 68 -7.41 13.59 -2.39
CA VAL A 68 -8.21 12.41 -2.00
C VAL A 68 -9.71 12.54 -2.31
N ARG A 69 -10.34 13.66 -1.94
CA ARG A 69 -11.80 13.88 -2.10
C ARG A 69 -12.24 14.06 -3.55
N LYS A 70 -11.37 14.56 -4.44
CA LYS A 70 -11.67 14.68 -5.88
C LYS A 70 -11.51 13.33 -6.59
N VAL A 71 -10.43 12.61 -6.29
CA VAL A 71 -10.22 11.23 -6.76
C VAL A 71 -11.40 10.33 -6.35
N TRP A 72 -11.80 10.39 -5.07
CA TRP A 72 -12.95 9.63 -4.55
C TRP A 72 -14.24 9.92 -5.34
N ARG A 73 -14.54 11.20 -5.59
CA ARG A 73 -15.72 11.59 -6.37
C ARG A 73 -15.67 11.06 -7.80
N GLN A 74 -14.49 11.04 -8.41
CA GLN A 74 -14.31 10.55 -9.77
C GLN A 74 -14.50 9.03 -9.83
N MET A 75 -13.93 8.27 -8.90
CA MET A 75 -14.15 6.82 -8.84
C MET A 75 -15.61 6.44 -8.58
N VAL A 76 -16.35 7.22 -7.78
CA VAL A 76 -17.79 7.00 -7.56
C VAL A 76 -18.57 7.19 -8.86
N ARG A 77 -18.21 8.17 -9.70
CA ARG A 77 -18.84 8.38 -11.02
C ARG A 77 -18.59 7.22 -11.97
N GLU A 78 -17.41 6.61 -11.89
CA GLU A 78 -17.01 5.46 -12.69
C GLU A 78 -17.57 4.12 -12.14
N ARG A 79 -18.49 4.19 -11.17
CA ARG A 79 -19.22 3.06 -10.55
C ARG A 79 -18.36 2.09 -9.75
N PHE A 80 -17.22 2.54 -9.22
CA PHE A 80 -16.47 1.81 -8.19
C PHE A 80 -17.15 1.94 -6.80
N VAL A 81 -18.44 1.61 -6.67
CA VAL A 81 -19.31 1.94 -5.52
C VAL A 81 -18.93 1.24 -4.19
N TRP A 82 -18.05 0.24 -4.24
CA TRP A 82 -17.50 -0.49 -3.07
C TRP A 82 -16.54 0.34 -2.20
N ILE A 83 -16.26 1.58 -2.62
CA ILE A 83 -15.41 2.61 -2.01
C ILE A 83 -15.92 3.16 -0.65
N ALA A 84 -17.02 2.65 -0.11
CA ALA A 84 -17.87 3.33 0.88
C ALA A 84 -17.31 3.67 2.29
N ARG A 85 -15.99 3.66 2.58
CA ARG A 85 -15.52 4.31 3.83
C ARG A 85 -14.06 4.71 3.94
N THR A 86 -13.13 4.02 3.29
CA THR A 86 -11.71 4.07 3.73
C THR A 86 -10.86 5.12 3.02
N ILE A 87 -11.08 5.38 1.73
CA ILE A 87 -10.17 6.22 0.93
C ILE A 87 -10.34 7.70 1.26
N ALA A 88 -11.57 8.15 1.54
CA ALA A 88 -11.92 9.57 1.66
C ALA A 88 -11.14 10.36 2.74
N HIS A 89 -10.48 9.69 3.69
CA HIS A 89 -9.82 10.32 4.83
C HIS A 89 -8.34 9.92 5.02
N ARG A 90 -7.75 9.07 4.15
CA ARG A 90 -6.34 8.66 4.29
C ARG A 90 -5.52 9.12 3.10
N GLN A 91 -4.80 10.23 3.28
CA GLN A 91 -3.73 10.65 2.38
C GLN A 91 -2.69 9.52 2.20
N THR A 92 -2.41 8.78 3.28
CA THR A 92 -1.49 7.64 3.26
C THR A 92 -1.89 6.53 2.28
N ILE A 93 -3.18 6.37 1.96
CA ILE A 93 -3.59 5.40 0.95
C ILE A 93 -3.14 5.87 -0.44
N VAL A 94 -3.27 7.16 -0.76
CA VAL A 94 -2.77 7.72 -2.03
C VAL A 94 -1.25 7.61 -2.09
N ASP A 95 -0.55 7.90 -0.99
CA ASP A 95 0.92 7.82 -0.94
C ASP A 95 1.42 6.35 -1.04
N ASP A 96 0.79 5.40 -0.34
CA ASP A 96 1.07 3.96 -0.46
C ASP A 96 0.77 3.45 -1.88
N ILE A 97 -0.24 4.02 -2.55
CA ILE A 97 -0.61 3.70 -3.94
C ILE A 97 0.43 4.19 -4.92
N VAL A 98 0.89 5.43 -4.80
CA VAL A 98 1.96 5.99 -5.64
C VAL A 98 3.22 5.14 -5.48
N ALA A 99 3.61 4.84 -4.23
CA ALA A 99 4.77 4.01 -3.93
C ALA A 99 4.63 2.54 -4.41
N MET A 100 3.41 1.99 -4.47
CA MET A 100 3.17 0.65 -5.02
C MET A 100 3.10 0.65 -6.54
N SER A 101 2.51 1.66 -7.19
CA SER A 101 2.51 1.78 -8.64
C SER A 101 3.92 1.98 -9.20
N GLU A 102 4.77 2.74 -8.49
CA GLU A 102 6.19 2.85 -8.82
C GLU A 102 6.93 1.50 -8.71
N ARG A 103 6.58 0.67 -7.72
CA ARG A 103 7.17 -0.67 -7.56
C ARG A 103 6.69 -1.67 -8.60
N ILE A 104 5.40 -1.65 -8.95
CA ILE A 104 4.83 -2.50 -9.99
C ILE A 104 5.37 -2.08 -11.37
N ALA A 105 5.53 -0.78 -11.63
CA ALA A 105 6.17 -0.28 -12.85
C ALA A 105 7.69 -0.54 -12.89
N ALA A 106 8.33 -0.76 -11.74
CA ALA A 106 9.75 -1.09 -11.63
C ALA A 106 10.05 -2.60 -11.72
N GLU A 107 9.04 -3.46 -11.88
CA GLU A 107 9.26 -4.87 -12.20
C GLU A 107 9.39 -4.99 -13.72
N PRO A 108 10.61 -5.18 -14.27
CA PRO A 108 10.79 -5.26 -15.71
C PRO A 108 10.13 -6.54 -16.19
N ASP A 109 9.29 -6.43 -17.22
CA ASP A 109 8.73 -7.55 -17.95
C ASP A 109 9.77 -8.67 -18.08
N ALA A 110 9.51 -9.79 -17.40
CA ALA A 110 10.29 -10.99 -17.60
C ALA A 110 10.23 -11.32 -19.10
N PRO A 111 11.38 -11.55 -19.76
CA PRO A 111 11.39 -11.72 -21.21
C PRO A 111 10.55 -12.94 -21.55
N SER A 112 9.57 -12.73 -22.42
CA SER A 112 8.84 -13.79 -23.09
C SER A 112 9.85 -14.68 -23.80
N SER A 113 10.13 -15.84 -23.18
CA SER A 113 10.90 -16.92 -23.79
C SER A 113 10.08 -17.49 -24.96
N SER A 114 10.11 -16.79 -26.09
CA SER A 114 9.89 -17.36 -27.40
C SER A 114 11.23 -17.96 -27.84
N ALA A 115 11.37 -19.27 -27.63
CA ALA A 115 12.43 -20.07 -28.24
C ALA A 115 11.75 -21.15 -29.09
N HIS A 116 12.06 -21.04 -30.38
CA HIS A 116 11.82 -21.89 -31.54
C HIS A 116 11.46 -23.37 -31.32
#